data_AF-A0A7Z9RZW9-F1
#
_entry.id   AF-A0A7Z9RZW9-F1
#
_cell.length_a   1.000
_cell.length_b   1.000
_cell.length_c   1.000
_cell.angle_alpha   90.00
_cell.angle_beta   90.00
_cell.angle_gamma   90.00
#
_symmetry.space_group_name_H-M   'P 1'
#
loop_
_entity.id
_entity.type
_entity.pdbx_description
1 polymer ?
#
loop_
_entity_poly.entity_id
_entity_poly.type
_entity_poly.pdbx_seq_one_letter_code
_entity_poly.pdbx_strand_id
1 'polypeptide(L)'
;MELSNNGRRMLKAMREEPSKTWNLTDLLSACDWTDQAHVAGAGAALSEAGLVSQTEARTTLWKLAPEGITAAKNGLLEQRIWDWLSEQSGSPGMAELQTSEAVAKNEAGIG
;
A
#
# COMPACT_ATOMS: atom_id res chain seq x y z
N MET A 1 30.30 -22.57 12.93
CA MET A 1 29.00 -21.93 12.67
C MET A 1 28.55 -22.38 11.30
N GLU A 2 27.43 -23.10 11.22
CA GLU A 2 26.89 -23.58 9.95
C GLU A 2 25.93 -22.52 9.39
N LEU A 3 26.33 -21.86 8.30
CA LEU A 3 25.48 -20.92 7.58
C LEU A 3 24.66 -21.67 6.53
N SER A 4 23.38 -21.33 6.41
CA SER A 4 22.55 -21.80 5.31
C SER A 4 23.14 -21.40 3.95
N ASN A 5 22.76 -22.10 2.88
CA ASN A 5 23.21 -21.74 1.53
C ASN A 5 22.83 -20.29 1.19
N ASN A 6 21.65 -19.86 1.62
CA ASN A 6 21.20 -18.48 1.42
C ASN A 6 22.02 -17.48 2.24
N GLY A 7 22.33 -17.78 3.51
CA GLY A 7 23.21 -16.95 4.32
C GLY A 7 24.61 -16.81 3.73
N ARG A 8 25.17 -17.91 3.19
CA ARG A 8 26.47 -17.89 2.50
C ARG A 8 26.44 -17.03 1.24
N ARG A 9 25.39 -17.17 0.41
CA ARG A 9 25.22 -16.39 -0.83
C ARG A 9 25.06 -14.90 -0.56
N MET A 10 24.18 -14.55 0.39
CA MET A 10 23.93 -13.16 0.79
C MET A 10 25.19 -12.51 1.39
N LEU A 11 25.86 -13.20 2.31
CA LEU A 11 27.09 -12.68 2.92
C LEU A 11 28.22 -12.53 1.89
N LYS A 12 28.30 -13.42 0.90
CA LYS A 12 29.26 -13.29 -0.22
C LYS A 12 28.99 -12.00 -1.01
N ALA A 13 27.73 -11.76 -1.41
CA ALA A 13 27.35 -10.55 -2.14
C ALA A 13 27.67 -9.28 -1.33
N MET A 14 27.32 -9.25 -0.05
CA MET A 14 27.58 -8.09 0.82
C MET A 14 29.08 -7.79 0.99
N ARG A 15 29.94 -8.80 0.90
CA ARG A 15 31.40 -8.63 0.98
C ARG A 15 32.03 -8.05 -0.27
N GLU A 16 31.35 -8.06 -1.41
CA GLU A 16 31.84 -7.40 -2.63
C GLU A 16 31.80 -5.87 -2.48
N GLU A 17 30.86 -5.34 -1.70
CA GLU A 17 30.77 -3.93 -1.34
C GLU A 17 30.52 -3.75 0.18
N PRO A 18 31.55 -3.90 1.04
CA PRO A 18 31.38 -3.92 2.50
C PRO A 18 30.89 -2.60 3.11
N SER A 19 31.12 -1.47 2.43
CA SER A 19 30.70 -0.14 2.87
C SER A 19 29.28 0.22 2.44
N LYS A 20 28.63 -0.61 1.62
CA LYS A 20 27.29 -0.35 1.09
C LYS A 20 26.24 -0.72 2.12
N THR A 21 25.24 0.14 2.28
CA THR A 21 24.00 -0.23 2.96
C THR A 21 23.11 -0.98 1.96
N TRP A 22 22.91 -2.26 2.21
CA TRP A 22 22.15 -3.14 1.33
C TRP A 22 20.66 -3.07 1.63
N ASN A 23 19.85 -2.65 0.65
CA ASN A 23 18.39 -2.71 0.75
C ASN A 23 17.86 -4.07 0.22
N LEU A 24 16.57 -4.35 0.46
CA LEU A 24 15.95 -5.61 0.05
C LEU A 24 16.07 -5.87 -1.46
N THR A 25 15.85 -4.86 -2.29
CA THR A 25 15.91 -4.95 -3.75
C THR A 25 17.34 -5.26 -4.23
N ASP A 26 18.33 -4.56 -3.68
CA ASP A 26 19.75 -4.79 -4.01
C ASP A 26 20.17 -6.22 -3.68
N LEU A 27 19.72 -6.75 -2.54
CA LEU A 27 20.03 -8.12 -2.11
C LEU A 27 19.35 -9.16 -2.99
N LEU A 28 18.09 -8.94 -3.39
CA LEU A 28 17.39 -9.81 -4.33
C LEU A 28 18.11 -9.85 -5.68
N SER A 29 18.52 -8.69 -6.20
CA SER A 29 19.25 -8.62 -7.47
C SER A 29 20.65 -9.25 -7.37
N ALA A 30 21.43 -8.93 -6.33
CA ALA A 30 22.79 -9.47 -6.19
C ALA A 30 22.81 -10.97 -5.89
N CYS A 31 21.76 -11.50 -5.25
CA CYS A 31 21.62 -12.91 -4.97
C CYS A 31 20.79 -13.66 -6.01
N ASP A 32 20.35 -13.02 -7.09
CA ASP A 32 19.46 -13.60 -8.12
C ASP A 32 18.27 -14.35 -7.49
N TRP A 33 17.55 -13.64 -6.63
CA TRP A 33 16.38 -14.10 -5.91
C TRP A 33 15.15 -13.30 -6.32
N THR A 34 14.00 -13.97 -6.38
CA THR A 34 12.70 -13.35 -6.66
C THR A 34 11.79 -13.32 -5.43
N ASP A 35 12.08 -14.14 -4.42
CA ASP A 35 11.32 -14.23 -3.18
C ASP A 35 12.06 -13.55 -2.02
N GLN A 36 11.42 -12.52 -1.46
CA GLN A 36 11.90 -11.79 -0.28
C GLN A 36 12.09 -12.69 0.95
N ALA A 37 11.41 -13.83 1.05
CA ALA A 37 11.59 -14.77 2.14
C ALA A 37 13.04 -15.28 2.25
N HIS A 38 13.77 -15.37 1.13
CA HIS A 38 15.18 -15.73 1.13
C HIS A 38 16.06 -14.66 1.80
N VAL A 39 15.82 -13.38 1.50
CA VAL A 39 16.54 -12.26 2.13
C VAL A 39 16.16 -12.14 3.60
N ALA A 40 14.88 -12.24 3.93
CA ALA A 40 14.41 -12.15 5.31
C ALA A 40 14.99 -13.27 6.20
N GLY A 41 14.95 -14.52 5.74
CA GLY A 41 15.48 -15.66 6.49
C GLY A 41 17.01 -15.63 6.60
N ALA A 42 17.71 -15.34 5.50
CA ALA A 42 19.17 -15.24 5.52
C ALA A 42 19.66 -14.04 6.35
N GLY A 43 19.04 -12.87 6.19
CA GLY A 43 19.35 -11.66 6.92
C GLY A 43 19.13 -11.83 8.43
N ALA A 44 18.01 -12.43 8.84
CA ALA A 44 17.74 -12.74 10.24
C ALA A 44 18.82 -13.66 10.83
N ALA A 45 19.12 -14.79 10.18
CA ALA A 45 20.14 -15.73 10.65
C ALA A 45 21.55 -15.11 10.71
N LEU A 46 21.91 -14.26 9.74
CA LEU A 46 23.18 -13.55 9.73
C LEU A 46 23.24 -12.47 10.82
N SER A 47 22.13 -11.80 11.12
CA SER A 47 22.04 -10.79 12.19
C SER A 47 22.14 -11.45 13.56
N GLU A 48 21.44 -12.56 13.79
CA GLU A 48 21.54 -13.37 15.02
C GLU A 48 22.97 -13.91 15.23
N ALA A 49 23.65 -14.25 14.13
CA ALA A 49 25.05 -14.64 14.13
C ALA A 49 26.04 -13.48 14.39
N GLY A 50 25.57 -12.22 14.44
CA GLY A 50 26.40 -11.03 14.61
C GLY A 50 27.25 -10.68 13.39
N LEU A 51 26.91 -11.21 12.20
CA LEU A 51 27.67 -11.02 10.96
C LEU A 51 27.20 -9.82 10.14
N VAL A 52 25.97 -9.37 10.36
CA VAL A 52 25.39 -8.19 9.71
C VAL A 52 24.61 -7.37 10.72
N SER A 53 24.45 -6.08 10.45
CA SER A 53 23.52 -5.21 11.18
C SER A 53 22.29 -4.97 10.31
N GLN A 54 21.10 -5.16 10.89
CA GLN A 54 19.83 -4.89 10.22
C GLN A 54 19.29 -3.54 10.69
N THR A 55 18.83 -2.72 9.74
CA THR A 55 18.09 -1.48 10.02
C THR A 55 16.70 -1.59 9.39
N GLU A 56 15.66 -1.29 10.15
CA GLU A 56 14.28 -1.29 9.67
C GLU A 56 13.77 0.13 9.50
N ALA A 57 13.15 0.41 8.34
CA ALA A 57 12.44 1.65 8.08
C ALA A 57 10.98 1.33 7.72
N ARG A 58 10.04 1.95 8.42
CA ARG A 58 8.60 1.78 8.19
C ARG A 58 8.03 3.03 7.54
N THR A 59 7.31 2.86 6.43
CA THR A 59 6.58 3.93 5.76
C THR A 59 5.08 3.61 5.75
N THR A 60 4.26 4.61 6.06
CA THR A 60 2.80 4.52 5.92
C THR A 60 2.38 5.40 4.75
N LEU A 61 1.74 4.80 3.74
CA LEU A 61 1.22 5.53 2.60
C LEU A 61 -0.30 5.65 2.71
N TRP A 62 -0.81 6.87 2.59
CA TRP A 62 -2.25 7.14 2.53
C TRP A 62 -2.65 7.29 1.06
N LYS A 63 -3.65 6.54 0.62
CA LYS A 63 -4.21 6.64 -0.73
C LYS A 63 -5.73 6.74 -0.64
N LEU A 64 -6.32 7.54 -1.51
CA LEU A 64 -7.76 7.57 -1.69
C LEU A 64 -8.21 6.30 -2.40
N ALA A 65 -9.27 5.68 -1.87
CA ALA A 65 -10.02 4.63 -2.57
C ALA A 65 -10.80 5.26 -3.75
N PRO A 66 -11.37 4.45 -4.67
CA PRO A 66 -12.14 4.97 -5.80
C PRO A 66 -13.19 6.02 -5.42
N GLU A 67 -13.95 5.78 -4.34
CA GLU A 67 -14.96 6.70 -3.81
C GLU A 67 -14.32 7.98 -3.26
N GLY A 68 -13.17 7.85 -2.60
CA GLY A 68 -12.41 9.00 -2.11
C GLY A 68 -11.87 9.87 -3.25
N ILE A 69 -11.47 9.26 -4.38
CA ILE A 69 -11.05 9.98 -5.59
C ILE A 69 -12.27 10.73 -6.18
N THR A 70 -13.41 10.05 -6.28
CA THR A 70 -14.67 10.67 -6.75
C THR A 70 -15.08 11.84 -5.86
N ALA A 71 -15.03 11.66 -4.53
CA ALA A 71 -15.36 12.70 -3.57
C ALA A 71 -14.39 13.90 -3.64
N ALA A 72 -13.09 13.65 -3.83
CA ALA A 72 -12.12 14.73 -4.02
C ALA A 72 -12.36 15.52 -5.31
N LYS A 73 -12.91 14.88 -6.35
CA LYS A 73 -13.21 15.53 -7.64
C LYS A 73 -14.56 16.26 -7.66
N ASN A 74 -15.59 15.62 -7.11
CA ASN A 74 -16.99 16.02 -7.28
C ASN A 74 -17.64 16.56 -5.99
N GLY A 75 -16.91 16.58 -4.87
CA GLY A 75 -17.46 16.85 -3.54
C GLY A 75 -18.00 15.60 -2.85
N LEU A 76 -18.23 15.69 -1.54
CA LEU A 76 -18.78 14.60 -0.73
C LEU A 76 -20.21 14.24 -1.19
N LEU A 77 -20.58 12.97 -1.04
CA LEU A 77 -21.92 12.50 -1.39
C LEU A 77 -22.98 13.26 -0.59
N GLU A 78 -22.75 13.45 0.70
CA GLU A 78 -23.64 14.16 1.61
C GLU A 78 -23.82 15.62 1.20
N GLN A 79 -22.74 16.27 0.76
CA GLN A 79 -22.81 17.64 0.26
C GLN A 79 -23.65 17.71 -1.02
N ARG A 80 -23.40 16.81 -1.97
CA ARG A 80 -24.16 16.75 -3.24
C ARG A 80 -25.65 16.50 -2.98
N ILE A 81 -25.99 15.60 -2.07
CA ILE A 81 -27.39 15.34 -1.67
C ILE A 81 -27.99 16.57 -1.00
N TRP A 82 -27.24 17.24 -0.13
CA TRP A 82 -27.71 18.43 0.57
C TRP A 82 -27.98 19.61 -0.36
N ASP A 83 -27.08 19.87 -1.29
CA ASP A 83 -27.23 20.93 -2.30
C ASP A 83 -28.47 20.67 -3.15
N TRP A 84 -28.64 19.43 -3.63
CA TRP A 84 -29.84 19.02 -4.35
C TRP A 84 -31.12 19.19 -3.52
N LEU A 85 -31.12 18.74 -2.27
CA LEU A 85 -32.29 18.81 -1.39
C LEU A 85 -32.71 20.26 -1.13
N SER A 86 -31.73 21.16 -0.99
CA SER A 86 -31.95 22.58 -0.72
C SER A 86 -32.63 23.32 -1.87
N GLU A 87 -32.55 22.78 -3.09
CA GLU A 87 -33.17 23.34 -4.30
C GLU A 87 -34.59 22.82 -4.54
N GLN A 88 -35.01 21.76 -3.83
CA GLN A 88 -36.33 21.15 -4.04
C GLN A 88 -37.44 21.93 -3.34
N SER A 89 -38.60 22.03 -4.01
CA SER A 89 -39.83 22.51 -3.38
C SER A 89 -40.65 21.35 -2.84
N GLY A 90 -41.09 21.43 -1.59
CA GLY A 90 -41.97 20.42 -0.97
C GLY A 90 -41.18 19.34 -0.21
N SER A 91 -41.64 18.10 -0.29
CA SER A 91 -41.05 16.95 0.42
C SER A 91 -40.50 15.93 -0.58
N PRO A 92 -39.32 16.18 -1.17
CA PRO A 92 -38.71 15.24 -2.11
C PRO A 92 -38.34 13.92 -1.42
N GLY A 93 -38.50 12.80 -2.12
CA GLY A 93 -38.20 11.47 -1.64
C GLY A 93 -36.98 10.83 -2.31
N MET A 94 -36.73 9.57 -1.96
CA MET A 94 -35.63 8.79 -2.53
C MET A 94 -35.80 8.47 -4.02
N ALA A 95 -37.04 8.39 -4.52
CA ALA A 95 -37.30 8.11 -5.92
C ALA A 95 -36.83 9.27 -6.81
N GLU A 96 -37.13 10.51 -6.40
CA GLU A 96 -36.68 11.71 -7.09
C GLU A 96 -35.17 11.86 -7.03
N LEU A 97 -34.55 11.56 -5.88
CA LEU A 97 -33.10 11.57 -5.70
C LEU A 97 -32.40 10.57 -6.64
N GLN A 98 -32.92 9.34 -6.76
CA GLN A 98 -32.36 8.29 -7.63
C GLN A 98 -32.42 8.63 -9.12
N THR A 99 -33.38 9.46 -9.52
CA THR A 99 -33.49 9.96 -10.91
C THR A 99 -32.68 11.23 -11.17
N SER A 100 -32.17 11.88 -10.12
CA SER A 100 -31.40 13.11 -10.22
C SER A 100 -29.95 12.86 -10.66
N GLU A 101 -29.27 13.90 -11.15
CA GLU A 101 -27.83 13.85 -11.42
C GLU A 101 -26.98 14.04 -10.16
N ALA A 102 -27.61 14.32 -9.02
CA ALA A 102 -26.91 14.59 -7.76
C ALA A 102 -26.18 13.36 -7.22
N VAL A 103 -26.64 12.15 -7.57
CA VAL A 103 -26.11 10.87 -7.07
C VAL A 103 -26.02 9.83 -8.20
N ALA A 104 -24.98 8.99 -8.16
CA ALA A 104 -24.90 7.82 -9.04
C ALA A 104 -25.82 6.69 -8.52
N LYS A 105 -26.18 5.74 -9.40
CA LYS A 105 -27.08 4.64 -9.03
C LYS A 105 -26.58 3.82 -7.84
N ASN A 106 -25.28 3.57 -7.75
CA ASN A 106 -24.64 2.87 -6.63
C ASN A 106 -24.52 3.73 -5.37
N GLU A 107 -24.72 5.05 -5.45
CA GLU A 107 -24.72 5.98 -4.32
C GLU A 107 -26.12 6.16 -3.71
N ALA A 108 -27.19 5.81 -4.45
CA ALA A 108 -28.58 6.14 -4.12
C ALA A 108 -29.44 4.93 -3.67
N GLY A 109 -28.89 3.72 -3.59
CA GLY A 109 -29.62 2.51 -3.21
C GLY A 109 -29.10 1.25 -3.91
N ILE A 110 -29.86 0.14 -3.85
CA ILE A 110 -29.47 -1.15 -4.45
C ILE A 110 -29.26 -0.96 -5.97
N GLY A 111 -28.00 -1.08 -6.38
CA GLY A 111 -27.60 -1.41 -7.73
C GLY A 111 -27.64 -2.91 -7.98
#